data_AF-A0A918V5B0-F1
#
_entry.id   AF-A0A918V5B0-F1
#
_cell.length_a   1.000
_cell.length_b   1.000
_cell.length_c   1.000
_cell.angle_alpha   90.00
_cell.angle_beta   90.00
_cell.angle_gamma   90.00
#
_symmetry.space_group_name_H-M   'P 1'
#
loop_
_entity.id
_entity.type
_entity.pdbx_description
1 polymer ?
#
loop_
_entity_poly.entity_id
_entity_poly.type
_entity_poly.pdbx_seq_one_letter_code
_entity_poly.pdbx_strand_id
1 'polypeptide(L)'
;MKHLCILFILLLFSCKLKNNFNSNDIPPAPPFQEANALIQSVNQDCYLPKETLNAYVISYNENTNGAYEMVYQDLEGIRGKCIIDKTRASNFDRSWLPYILIPGNKIEIKIEICDNDNLPNVLELKNLKRHKGKTEQEYSFGVPQAPLFQEAHLIVQKEITLDCFKLNKKLTGYILSIIKKSNEALIVDFQDTNGVRHKCYISTDSLSKSARKELSHILTPGNKTEMTVEACGSGGFISVLEIKNLKRNN
;
A
#
# COMPACT_ATOMS: atom_id res chain seq x y z
N MET A 1 12.92 -38.32 27.44
CA MET A 1 11.80 -38.15 26.49
C MET A 1 11.56 -36.66 26.17
N LYS A 2 12.48 -35.98 25.46
CA LYS A 2 12.38 -34.52 25.18
C LYS A 2 12.80 -34.09 23.76
N HIS A 3 12.85 -35.01 22.79
CA HIS A 3 13.30 -34.71 21.42
C HIS A 3 12.30 -35.09 20.30
N LEU A 4 11.04 -35.36 20.64
CA LEU A 4 10.04 -35.78 19.66
C LEU A 4 9.01 -34.70 19.27
N CYS A 5 8.99 -33.52 19.91
CA CYS A 5 8.03 -32.45 19.57
C CYS A 5 8.52 -31.47 18.49
N ILE A 6 9.82 -31.32 18.27
CA ILE A 6 10.34 -30.31 17.32
C ILE A 6 10.16 -30.76 15.86
N LEU A 7 10.07 -32.07 15.60
CA LEU A 7 9.83 -32.59 14.25
C LEU A 7 8.37 -32.40 13.79
N PHE A 8 7.43 -32.15 14.70
CA PHE A 8 6.00 -32.00 14.37
C PHE A 8 5.63 -30.58 13.93
N ILE A 9 6.40 -29.57 14.34
CA ILE A 9 6.15 -28.16 13.95
C ILE A 9 6.60 -27.88 12.50
N LEU A 10 7.64 -28.57 12.01
CA LEU A 10 8.02 -28.56 10.60
C LEU A 10 6.99 -29.23 9.69
N LEU A 11 6.16 -30.14 10.21
CA LEU A 11 5.06 -30.78 9.47
C LEU A 11 3.79 -29.92 9.41
N LEU A 12 3.60 -28.95 10.31
CA LEU A 12 2.48 -28.00 10.22
C LEU A 12 2.68 -26.92 9.15
N PHE A 13 3.91 -26.72 8.66
CA PHE A 13 4.20 -26.00 7.41
C PHE A 13 3.85 -26.80 6.14
N SER A 14 3.35 -28.03 6.29
CA SER A 14 2.81 -28.85 5.20
C SER A 14 1.30 -28.97 5.21
N CYS A 15 0.57 -27.94 5.65
CA CYS A 15 -0.69 -27.62 4.96
C CYS A 15 -0.35 -27.00 3.59
N LYS A 16 0.39 -27.78 2.77
CA LYS A 16 0.53 -27.54 1.34
C LYS A 16 -0.85 -27.79 0.77
N LEU A 17 -1.68 -26.76 0.73
CA LEU A 17 -2.57 -26.59 -0.41
C LEU A 17 -1.63 -26.46 -1.62
N LYS A 18 -1.24 -27.62 -2.19
CA LYS A 18 -0.67 -27.76 -3.54
C LYS A 18 -1.74 -27.31 -4.54
N ASN A 19 -2.11 -26.06 -4.48
CA ASN A 19 -2.67 -25.39 -5.62
C ASN A 19 -1.45 -24.93 -6.40
N ASN A 20 -1.18 -25.57 -7.54
CA ASN A 20 -0.22 -25.08 -8.52
C ASN A 20 -0.70 -23.70 -8.99
N PHE A 21 -0.36 -22.66 -8.25
CA PHE A 21 -0.62 -21.29 -8.64
C PHE A 21 0.44 -20.88 -9.66
N ASN A 22 -0.01 -20.58 -10.88
CA ASN A 22 0.87 -20.17 -11.96
C ASN A 22 1.50 -18.80 -11.67
N SER A 23 2.66 -18.53 -12.27
CA SER A 23 3.30 -17.21 -12.26
C SER A 23 2.42 -16.05 -12.75
N ASN A 24 1.30 -16.37 -13.42
CA ASN A 24 0.27 -15.43 -13.88
C ASN A 24 -0.47 -14.71 -12.74
N ASP A 25 -0.35 -15.21 -11.52
CA ASP A 25 -1.00 -14.64 -10.34
C ASP A 25 -0.22 -13.48 -9.71
N ILE A 26 1.05 -13.29 -10.11
CA ILE A 26 1.89 -12.20 -9.62
C ILE A 26 1.50 -10.94 -10.39
N PRO A 27 1.18 -9.83 -9.70
CA PRO A 27 0.91 -8.56 -10.36
C PRO A 27 2.06 -8.13 -11.29
N PRO A 28 1.80 -7.22 -12.25
CA PRO A 28 2.85 -6.59 -13.05
C PRO A 28 3.97 -6.03 -12.16
N ALA A 29 5.19 -5.91 -12.70
CA ALA A 29 6.27 -5.29 -11.95
C ALA A 29 6.01 -3.77 -11.87
N PRO A 30 5.92 -3.16 -10.68
CA PRO A 30 5.93 -1.70 -10.57
C PRO A 30 7.32 -1.14 -10.90
N PRO A 31 7.46 0.19 -11.10
CA PRO A 31 8.76 0.84 -11.20
C PRO A 31 9.63 0.50 -9.99
N PHE A 32 10.86 0.05 -10.25
CA PHE A 32 11.76 -0.32 -9.16
C PHE A 32 12.23 0.93 -8.42
N GLN A 33 12.02 0.91 -7.10
CA GLN A 33 12.56 1.89 -6.17
C GLN A 33 13.30 1.16 -5.06
N GLU A 34 14.57 1.49 -4.87
CA GLU A 34 15.36 0.95 -3.77
C GLU A 34 14.77 1.45 -2.44
N ALA A 35 14.37 0.50 -1.59
CA ALA A 35 13.72 0.77 -0.32
C ALA A 35 13.99 -0.38 0.64
N ASN A 36 14.24 -0.05 1.91
CA ASN A 36 14.45 -0.99 3.00
C ASN A 36 13.69 -0.50 4.23
N ALA A 37 13.11 -1.41 4.99
CA ALA A 37 12.45 -1.12 6.26
C ALA A 37 12.85 -2.16 7.31
N LEU A 38 13.37 -1.67 8.43
CA LEU A 38 13.62 -2.45 9.63
C LEU A 38 12.46 -2.30 10.62
N ILE A 39 12.01 -3.44 11.18
CA ILE A 39 10.96 -3.54 12.18
C ILE A 39 11.55 -4.24 13.40
N GLN A 40 11.48 -3.60 14.56
CA GLN A 40 12.06 -4.15 15.80
C GLN A 40 11.34 -5.43 16.23
N SER A 41 12.10 -6.41 16.73
CA SER A 41 11.57 -7.71 17.21
C SER A 41 10.65 -7.55 18.43
N VAL A 42 9.64 -8.43 18.56
CA VAL A 42 8.69 -8.40 19.69
C VAL A 42 9.33 -8.86 20.99
N ASN A 43 10.15 -9.93 21.01
CA ASN A 43 10.57 -10.59 22.26
C ASN A 43 11.75 -11.58 22.09
N GLN A 44 12.37 -11.96 23.22
CA GLN A 44 13.42 -13.00 23.29
C GLN A 44 12.90 -14.43 23.06
N ASP A 45 11.59 -14.67 23.22
CA ASP A 45 10.98 -16.01 23.12
C ASP A 45 10.44 -16.35 21.71
N CYS A 46 10.69 -15.50 20.72
CA CYS A 46 10.28 -15.77 19.34
C CYS A 46 11.34 -16.60 18.61
N TYR A 47 10.88 -17.54 17.79
CA TYR A 47 11.75 -18.25 16.85
C TYR A 47 12.13 -17.34 15.68
N LEU A 48 13.44 -17.22 15.45
CA LEU A 48 14.02 -16.49 14.35
C LEU A 48 14.56 -17.48 13.30
N PRO A 49 13.85 -17.69 12.18
CA PRO A 49 14.41 -18.41 11.05
C PRO A 49 15.76 -17.82 10.64
N LYS A 50 16.73 -18.68 10.34
CA LYS A 50 18.07 -18.26 9.91
C LYS A 50 18.09 -17.64 8.51
N GLU A 51 17.12 -17.99 7.68
CA GLU A 51 17.07 -17.64 6.26
C GLU A 51 16.05 -16.54 6.00
N THR A 52 16.36 -15.68 5.04
CA THR A 52 15.42 -14.73 4.46
C THR A 52 14.60 -15.41 3.35
N LEU A 53 13.38 -14.94 3.15
CA LEU A 53 12.50 -15.41 2.09
C LEU A 53 12.44 -14.39 0.97
N ASN A 54 12.68 -14.83 -0.26
CA ASN A 54 12.40 -14.03 -1.45
C ASN A 54 10.96 -14.29 -1.91
N ALA A 55 10.18 -13.23 -2.09
CA ALA A 55 8.77 -13.34 -2.46
C ALA A 55 8.33 -12.16 -3.35
N TYR A 56 7.10 -12.24 -3.84
CA TYR A 56 6.39 -11.14 -4.48
C TYR A 56 5.25 -10.67 -3.59
N VAL A 57 5.05 -9.36 -3.49
CA VAL A 57 3.88 -8.80 -2.82
C VAL A 57 2.64 -9.06 -3.67
N ILE A 58 1.60 -9.64 -3.09
CA ILE A 58 0.32 -9.87 -3.79
C ILE A 58 -0.68 -8.79 -3.40
N SER A 59 -0.78 -8.50 -2.11
CA SER A 59 -1.60 -7.42 -1.56
C SER A 59 -1.17 -7.13 -0.12
N TYR A 60 -1.64 -5.99 0.40
CA TYR A 60 -1.54 -5.68 1.81
C TYR A 60 -2.77 -4.89 2.24
N ASN A 61 -3.16 -5.07 3.50
CA ASN A 61 -4.23 -4.29 4.12
C ASN A 61 -3.73 -3.69 5.43
N GLU A 62 -4.07 -2.44 5.67
CA GLU A 62 -3.86 -1.80 6.97
C GLU A 62 -4.97 -2.22 7.92
N ASN A 63 -4.62 -2.81 9.06
CA ASN A 63 -5.58 -3.11 10.11
C ASN A 63 -5.77 -1.92 11.06
N THR A 64 -6.80 -1.97 11.90
CA THR A 64 -7.15 -0.91 12.86
C THR A 64 -6.09 -0.69 13.94
N ASN A 65 -5.14 -1.62 14.10
CA ASN A 65 -4.15 -1.60 15.18
C ASN A 65 -2.80 -1.02 14.72
N GLY A 66 -2.74 -0.42 13.53
CA GLY A 66 -1.52 0.19 13.02
C GLY A 66 -0.50 -0.82 12.49
N ALA A 67 -0.93 -2.03 12.12
CA ALA A 67 -0.12 -3.01 11.42
C ALA A 67 -0.63 -3.25 9.99
N TYR A 68 0.24 -3.73 9.11
CA TYR A 68 -0.16 -4.27 7.82
C TYR A 68 -0.26 -5.79 7.88
N GLU A 69 -1.34 -6.36 7.34
CA GLU A 69 -1.38 -7.77 6.94
C GLU A 69 -0.95 -7.84 5.47
N MET A 70 0.20 -8.44 5.20
CA MET A 70 0.72 -8.63 3.83
C MET A 70 0.46 -10.06 3.37
N VAL A 71 -0.07 -10.19 2.15
CA VAL A 71 -0.11 -11.44 1.40
C VAL A 71 1.05 -11.45 0.41
N TYR A 72 1.85 -12.51 0.45
CA TYR A 72 2.97 -12.70 -0.47
C TYR A 72 2.88 -14.04 -1.19
N GLN A 73 3.63 -14.17 -2.28
CA GLN A 73 3.86 -15.44 -2.97
C GLN A 73 5.37 -15.65 -3.14
N ASP A 74 5.90 -16.75 -2.63
CA ASP A 74 7.33 -17.06 -2.76
C ASP A 74 7.73 -17.40 -4.22
N LEU A 75 9.02 -17.66 -4.43
CA LEU A 75 9.54 -18.02 -5.76
C LEU A 75 9.06 -19.39 -6.25
N GLU A 76 8.57 -20.26 -5.36
CA GLU A 76 8.00 -21.58 -5.69
C GLU A 76 6.48 -21.49 -5.99
N GLY A 77 5.87 -20.32 -5.82
CA GLY A 77 4.44 -20.10 -6.03
C GLY A 77 3.58 -20.33 -4.79
N ILE A 78 4.17 -20.58 -3.63
CA ILE A 78 3.46 -20.77 -2.37
C ILE A 78 3.06 -19.41 -1.82
N ARG A 79 1.77 -19.25 -1.49
CA ARG A 79 1.26 -18.03 -0.86
C ARG A 79 1.33 -18.12 0.66
N GLY A 80 1.72 -17.01 1.27
CA GLY A 80 1.74 -16.84 2.72
C GLY A 80 1.16 -15.51 3.16
N LYS A 81 0.98 -15.38 4.47
CA LYS A 81 0.57 -14.16 5.15
C LYS A 81 1.55 -13.83 6.25
N CYS A 82 1.74 -12.55 6.50
CA CYS A 82 2.55 -12.05 7.62
C CYS A 82 2.07 -10.68 8.08
N ILE A 83 2.45 -10.31 9.29
CA ILE A 83 2.12 -9.03 9.92
C ILE A 83 3.34 -8.11 9.94
N ILE A 84 3.15 -6.85 9.57
CA ILE A 84 4.15 -5.79 9.67
C ILE A 84 3.63 -4.78 10.70
N ASP A 85 4.14 -4.85 11.91
CA ASP A 85 3.77 -3.92 12.97
C ASP A 85 4.52 -2.60 12.81
N LYS A 86 3.81 -1.58 12.34
CA LYS A 86 4.41 -0.27 12.02
C LYS A 86 4.76 0.52 13.26
N THR A 87 4.22 0.16 14.42
CA THR A 87 4.54 0.83 15.69
C THR A 87 5.96 0.50 16.15
N ARG A 88 6.53 -0.60 15.64
CA ARG A 88 7.89 -1.08 15.91
C ARG A 88 8.91 -0.65 14.86
N ALA A 89 8.50 0.11 13.85
CA ALA A 89 9.39 0.69 12.84
C ALA A 89 9.70 2.15 13.19
N SER A 90 10.92 2.60 12.91
CA SER A 90 11.25 4.02 13.02
C SER A 90 10.39 4.85 12.04
N ASN A 91 10.26 6.16 12.26
CA ASN A 91 9.57 7.03 11.29
C ASN A 91 10.16 6.92 9.88
N PHE A 92 11.48 6.75 9.79
CA PHE A 92 12.20 6.57 8.54
C PHE A 92 11.83 5.24 7.87
N ASP A 93 11.97 4.11 8.57
CA ASP A 93 11.64 2.77 8.03
C ASP A 93 10.17 2.67 7.62
N ARG A 94 9.28 3.21 8.45
CA ARG A 94 7.83 3.22 8.19
C ARG A 94 7.47 3.99 6.92
N SER A 95 8.22 5.05 6.58
CA SER A 95 7.99 5.85 5.38
C SER A 95 8.27 5.07 4.07
N TRP A 96 9.08 4.00 4.14
CA TRP A 96 9.41 3.15 3.00
C TRP A 96 8.38 2.05 2.75
N LEU A 97 7.63 1.63 3.77
CA LEU A 97 6.67 0.53 3.66
C LEU A 97 5.68 0.70 2.49
N PRO A 98 5.07 1.87 2.23
CA PRO A 98 4.19 2.05 1.08
C PRO A 98 4.86 1.80 -0.28
N TYR A 99 6.18 1.98 -0.37
CA TYR A 99 6.95 1.76 -1.60
C TYR A 99 7.41 0.30 -1.74
N ILE A 100 7.64 -0.39 -0.62
CA ILE A 100 8.02 -1.80 -0.61
C ILE A 100 6.80 -2.69 -0.84
N LEU A 101 5.65 -2.32 -0.28
CA LEU A 101 4.42 -3.11 -0.29
C LEU A 101 3.56 -2.93 -1.55
N ILE A 102 4.08 -2.28 -2.60
CA ILE A 102 3.38 -2.20 -3.89
C ILE A 102 3.22 -3.63 -4.45
N PRO A 103 2.00 -4.09 -4.78
CA PRO A 103 1.81 -5.41 -5.38
C PRO A 103 2.71 -5.63 -6.60
N GLY A 104 3.27 -6.83 -6.75
CA GLY A 104 4.20 -7.19 -7.82
C GLY A 104 5.67 -6.80 -7.57
N ASN A 105 5.96 -6.02 -6.53
CA ASN A 105 7.34 -5.86 -6.05
C ASN A 105 7.91 -7.22 -5.66
N LYS A 106 9.17 -7.47 -6.03
CA LYS A 106 9.95 -8.57 -5.50
C LYS A 106 10.61 -8.10 -4.22
N ILE A 107 10.51 -8.86 -3.14
CA ILE A 107 11.01 -8.49 -1.82
C ILE A 107 11.84 -9.61 -1.21
N GLU A 108 12.80 -9.22 -0.38
CA GLU A 108 13.42 -10.09 0.62
C GLU A 108 12.74 -9.81 1.96
N ILE A 109 12.29 -10.86 2.64
CA ILE A 109 11.56 -10.80 3.91
C ILE A 109 12.35 -11.56 4.96
N LYS A 110 12.59 -10.92 6.10
CA LYS A 110 12.98 -11.61 7.33
C LYS A 110 11.79 -11.61 8.29
N ILE A 111 11.47 -12.77 8.86
CA ILE A 111 10.33 -12.94 9.77
C ILE A 111 10.80 -13.45 11.13
N GLU A 112 9.96 -13.28 12.14
CA GLU A 112 9.99 -13.97 13.43
C GLU A 112 8.64 -14.67 13.64
N ILE A 113 8.67 -15.80 14.34
CA ILE A 113 7.48 -16.59 14.66
C ILE A 113 7.40 -16.71 16.18
N CYS A 114 6.32 -16.21 16.76
CA CYS A 114 6.09 -16.24 18.20
C CYS A 114 4.92 -17.19 18.51
N ASP A 115 4.99 -17.96 19.59
CA ASP A 115 4.00 -19.02 19.89
C ASP A 115 2.56 -18.51 20.08
N ASN A 116 2.40 -17.23 20.42
CA ASN A 116 1.09 -16.61 20.66
C ASN A 116 0.52 -15.87 19.43
N ASP A 117 1.27 -15.81 18.33
CA ASP A 117 0.85 -15.05 17.15
C ASP A 117 0.25 -15.96 16.08
N ASN A 118 -0.92 -15.57 15.57
CA ASN A 118 -1.60 -16.30 14.50
C ASN A 118 -0.87 -16.21 13.14
N LEU A 119 0.06 -15.26 12.99
CA LEU A 119 0.79 -15.00 11.76
C LEU A 119 2.25 -14.61 12.09
N PRO A 120 3.24 -14.96 11.24
CA PRO A 120 4.60 -14.50 11.40
C PRO A 120 4.71 -12.98 11.36
N ASN A 121 5.56 -12.41 12.21
CA ASN A 121 5.87 -10.97 12.18
C ASN A 121 7.07 -10.72 11.27
N VAL A 122 7.02 -9.62 10.54
CA VAL A 122 8.12 -9.18 9.69
C VAL A 122 9.11 -8.33 10.50
N LEU A 123 10.39 -8.62 10.34
CA LEU A 123 11.53 -7.91 10.96
C LEU A 123 12.28 -7.01 9.99
N GLU A 124 12.33 -7.42 8.72
CA GLU A 124 13.07 -6.69 7.68
C GLU A 124 12.40 -6.92 6.33
N LEU A 125 12.29 -5.86 5.55
CA LEU A 125 11.80 -5.87 4.18
C LEU A 125 12.74 -5.10 3.29
N LYS A 126 13.24 -5.74 2.24
CA LYS A 126 14.00 -5.07 1.18
C LYS A 126 13.27 -5.20 -0.14
N ASN A 127 13.10 -4.07 -0.84
CA ASN A 127 12.65 -4.12 -2.23
C ASN A 127 13.81 -4.57 -3.12
N LEU A 128 13.59 -5.64 -3.87
CA LEU A 128 14.56 -6.21 -4.79
C LEU A 128 14.21 -5.86 -6.22
N LYS A 129 15.24 -5.65 -7.03
CA LYS A 129 15.07 -5.43 -8.46
C LYS A 129 14.54 -6.70 -9.12
N ARG A 130 13.39 -6.61 -9.79
CA ARG A 130 12.90 -7.68 -10.68
C ARG A 130 13.72 -7.65 -11.98
N HIS A 131 14.14 -8.81 -12.48
CA HIS A 131 14.81 -8.88 -13.78
C HIS A 131 13.86 -8.36 -14.88
N LYS A 132 14.33 -7.38 -15.66
CA LYS A 132 13.53 -6.46 -16.48
C LYS A 132 12.61 -7.14 -17.50
N GLY A 133 11.35 -6.68 -17.53
CA GLY A 133 10.77 -6.16 -18.76
C GLY A 133 10.92 -4.64 -18.75
N LYS A 134 11.47 -4.04 -19.81
CA LYS A 134 11.48 -2.58 -19.99
C LYS A 134 10.06 -2.12 -20.30
N THR A 135 9.46 -1.36 -19.41
CA THR A 135 8.60 -0.23 -19.77
C THR A 135 8.35 0.63 -18.53
N GLU A 136 8.59 1.94 -18.65
CA GLU A 136 8.03 2.97 -17.77
C GLU A 136 6.52 3.09 -18.06
N GLN A 137 5.78 1.99 -17.89
CA GLN A 137 4.33 2.00 -18.07
C GLN A 137 3.69 2.30 -16.72
N GLU A 138 2.64 3.12 -16.74
CA GLU A 138 1.91 3.47 -15.52
C GLU A 138 1.36 2.20 -14.86
N TYR A 139 1.56 2.08 -13.55
CA TYR A 139 1.15 0.91 -12.81
C TYR A 139 -0.36 1.00 -12.49
N SER A 140 -1.18 0.25 -13.24
CA SER A 140 -2.64 0.29 -13.11
C SER A 140 -3.25 -0.99 -12.52
N PHE A 141 -2.47 -1.86 -11.90
CA PHE A 141 -3.01 -3.07 -11.27
C PHE A 141 -3.96 -2.70 -10.12
N GLY A 142 -5.12 -3.34 -10.06
CA GLY A 142 -6.18 -3.05 -9.08
C GLY A 142 -6.92 -1.73 -9.31
N VAL A 143 -6.58 -0.96 -10.35
CA VAL A 143 -7.32 0.26 -10.72
C VAL A 143 -8.61 -0.15 -11.44
N PRO A 144 -9.78 0.42 -11.06
CA PRO A 144 -11.02 0.17 -11.77
C PRO A 144 -10.97 0.54 -13.26
N GLN A 145 -11.94 0.04 -14.03
CA GLN A 145 -12.08 0.44 -15.43
C GLN A 145 -12.26 1.96 -15.54
N ALA A 146 -11.67 2.56 -16.58
CA ALA A 146 -11.82 3.99 -16.82
C ALA A 146 -13.31 4.32 -17.09
N PRO A 147 -13.92 5.24 -16.32
CA PRO A 147 -15.23 5.75 -16.67
C PRO A 147 -15.15 6.67 -17.90
N LEU A 148 -16.30 7.14 -18.40
CA LEU A 148 -16.34 8.15 -19.46
C LEU A 148 -15.63 9.42 -18.98
N PHE A 149 -14.66 9.89 -19.76
CA PHE A 149 -13.90 11.08 -19.41
C PHE A 149 -14.83 12.30 -19.40
N GLN A 150 -14.82 13.01 -18.26
CA GLN A 150 -15.45 14.30 -18.10
C GLN A 150 -14.41 15.28 -17.58
N GLU A 151 -14.22 16.38 -18.30
CA GLU A 151 -13.37 17.47 -17.84
C GLU A 151 -14.01 18.12 -16.59
N ALA A 152 -13.23 18.18 -15.52
CA ALA A 152 -13.63 18.74 -14.26
C ALA A 152 -12.37 19.16 -13.49
N HIS A 153 -12.42 20.33 -12.85
CA HIS A 153 -11.30 20.89 -12.12
C HIS A 153 -11.85 21.70 -10.95
N LEU A 154 -11.53 21.24 -9.75
CA LEU A 154 -11.99 21.85 -8.52
C LEU A 154 -10.82 22.30 -7.64
N ILE A 155 -10.88 23.56 -7.23
CA ILE A 155 -10.08 24.08 -6.12
C ILE A 155 -10.89 23.80 -4.85
N VAL A 156 -10.41 22.86 -4.02
CA VAL A 156 -11.05 22.47 -2.76
C VAL A 156 -10.80 23.54 -1.70
N GLN A 157 -9.55 23.97 -1.59
CA GLN A 157 -9.10 24.96 -0.61
C GLN A 157 -7.98 25.80 -1.22
N LYS A 158 -8.07 27.12 -1.04
CA LYS A 158 -7.09 28.07 -1.60
C LYS A 158 -5.88 28.30 -0.70
N GLU A 159 -6.07 28.17 0.60
CA GLU A 159 -5.06 28.46 1.61
C GLU A 159 -4.54 27.18 2.25
N ILE A 160 -3.26 27.16 2.57
CA ILE A 160 -2.62 26.06 3.30
C ILE A 160 -3.20 26.04 4.71
N THR A 161 -3.60 24.87 5.19
CA THR A 161 -4.12 24.73 6.56
C THR A 161 -3.01 25.03 7.57
N LEU A 162 -3.37 25.62 8.71
CA LEU A 162 -2.42 25.87 9.80
C LEU A 162 -1.67 24.59 10.17
N ASP A 163 -0.35 24.66 10.34
CA ASP A 163 0.55 23.53 10.65
C ASP A 163 0.67 22.45 9.54
N CYS A 164 0.31 22.80 8.31
CA CYS A 164 0.54 21.97 7.13
C CYS A 164 1.59 22.56 6.20
N PHE A 165 2.21 21.72 5.38
CA PHE A 165 3.10 22.16 4.32
C PHE A 165 2.66 21.59 2.97
N LYS A 166 2.65 22.45 1.95
CA LYS A 166 2.31 22.06 0.59
C LYS A 166 3.39 21.14 0.02
N LEU A 167 2.99 20.04 -0.61
CA LEU A 167 3.93 19.19 -1.35
C LEU A 167 4.25 19.85 -2.69
N ASN A 168 5.55 20.01 -2.99
CA ASN A 168 6.02 20.63 -4.23
C ASN A 168 5.66 19.80 -5.48
N LYS A 169 5.41 18.51 -5.31
CA LYS A 169 5.03 17.60 -6.39
C LYS A 169 3.54 17.31 -6.32
N LYS A 170 2.87 17.41 -7.45
CA LYS A 170 1.48 16.96 -7.60
C LYS A 170 1.41 15.44 -7.54
N LEU A 171 0.35 14.92 -6.93
CA LEU A 171 0.05 13.51 -6.93
C LEU A 171 -0.79 13.18 -8.16
N THR A 172 -0.23 12.41 -9.08
CA THR A 172 -0.93 11.95 -10.29
C THR A 172 -1.16 10.45 -10.20
N GLY A 173 -2.39 10.02 -10.50
CA GLY A 173 -2.80 8.64 -10.24
C GLY A 173 -4.29 8.41 -10.43
N TYR A 174 -4.84 7.42 -9.74
CA TYR A 174 -6.17 6.89 -9.95
C TYR A 174 -7.00 6.85 -8.68
N ILE A 175 -8.28 7.20 -8.79
CA ILE A 175 -9.25 7.00 -7.70
C ILE A 175 -9.58 5.51 -7.61
N LEU A 176 -9.33 4.89 -6.47
CA LEU A 176 -9.68 3.49 -6.21
C LEU A 176 -11.07 3.38 -5.59
N SER A 177 -11.32 4.16 -4.54
CA SER A 177 -12.59 4.19 -3.83
C SER A 177 -12.76 5.49 -3.04
N ILE A 178 -13.98 5.75 -2.58
CA ILE A 178 -14.29 6.87 -1.68
C ILE A 178 -14.93 6.30 -0.41
N ILE A 179 -14.41 6.69 0.74
CA ILE A 179 -15.00 6.41 2.04
C ILE A 179 -15.59 7.70 2.58
N LYS A 180 -16.92 7.74 2.71
CA LYS A 180 -17.61 8.87 3.32
C LYS A 180 -17.42 8.82 4.83
N LYS A 181 -16.63 9.75 5.39
CA LYS A 181 -16.39 9.84 6.84
C LYS A 181 -17.51 10.62 7.55
N SER A 182 -17.97 11.72 6.94
CA SER A 182 -19.09 12.53 7.42
C SER A 182 -19.76 13.27 6.23
N ASN A 183 -20.72 14.16 6.49
CA ASN A 183 -21.25 15.07 5.46
C ASN A 183 -20.26 16.17 5.05
N GLU A 184 -19.18 16.27 5.81
CA GLU A 184 -18.21 17.34 5.86
C GLU A 184 -16.84 16.89 5.34
N ALA A 185 -16.60 15.58 5.30
CA ALA A 185 -15.32 14.99 4.96
C ALA A 185 -15.42 13.72 4.10
N LEU A 186 -14.56 13.64 3.09
CA LEU A 186 -14.32 12.46 2.28
C LEU A 186 -12.88 11.96 2.46
N ILE A 187 -12.73 10.64 2.51
CA ILE A 187 -11.43 9.97 2.36
C ILE A 187 -11.42 9.32 0.99
N VAL A 188 -10.41 9.63 0.20
CA VAL A 188 -10.18 9.07 -1.13
C VAL A 188 -9.04 8.07 -1.02
N ASP A 189 -9.31 6.82 -1.38
CA ASP A 189 -8.26 5.83 -1.61
C ASP A 189 -7.73 6.05 -3.03
N PHE A 190 -6.46 6.41 -3.12
CA PHE A 190 -5.81 6.87 -4.35
C PHE A 190 -4.56 6.06 -4.61
N GLN A 191 -4.32 5.64 -5.85
CA GLN A 191 -3.08 4.98 -6.25
C GLN A 191 -2.31 5.89 -7.21
N ASP A 192 -1.08 6.26 -6.87
CA ASP A 192 -0.25 7.03 -7.79
C ASP A 192 0.21 6.19 -8.99
N THR A 193 0.79 6.86 -9.99
CA THR A 193 1.29 6.20 -11.21
C THR A 193 2.39 5.15 -10.98
N ASN A 194 3.03 5.13 -9.80
CA ASN A 194 4.02 4.13 -9.42
C ASN A 194 3.40 2.93 -8.70
N GLY A 195 2.11 2.98 -8.37
CA GLY A 195 1.39 1.93 -7.64
C GLY A 195 1.33 2.12 -6.13
N VAL A 196 1.82 3.25 -5.60
CA VAL A 196 1.73 3.56 -4.17
C VAL A 196 0.32 4.01 -3.83
N ARG A 197 -0.27 3.42 -2.79
CA ARG A 197 -1.59 3.80 -2.30
C ARG A 197 -1.50 4.87 -1.21
N HIS A 198 -2.38 5.86 -1.33
CA HIS A 198 -2.48 7.04 -0.48
C HIS A 198 -3.91 7.18 -0.01
N LYS A 199 -4.09 7.58 1.26
CA LYS A 199 -5.39 8.04 1.78
C LYS A 199 -5.37 9.56 1.78
N CYS A 200 -6.12 10.14 0.84
CA CYS A 200 -6.22 11.59 0.69
C CYS A 200 -7.51 12.10 1.34
N TYR A 201 -7.42 13.19 2.08
CA TYR A 201 -8.54 13.83 2.76
C TYR A 201 -9.06 15.02 1.95
N ILE A 202 -10.38 15.12 1.83
CA ILE A 202 -11.05 16.26 1.19
C ILE A 202 -12.09 16.81 2.17
N SER A 203 -11.86 18.03 2.68
CA SER A 203 -12.90 18.79 3.37
C SER A 203 -13.91 19.30 2.34
N THR A 204 -15.19 19.16 2.66
CA THR A 204 -16.30 19.59 1.80
C THR A 204 -17.07 20.77 2.39
N ASP A 205 -16.71 21.24 3.58
CA ASP A 205 -17.48 22.20 4.39
C ASP A 205 -17.65 23.54 3.71
N SER A 206 -16.56 24.00 3.10
CA SER A 206 -16.49 25.24 2.34
C SER A 206 -17.00 25.10 0.90
N LEU A 207 -17.32 23.90 0.44
CA LEU A 207 -17.72 23.67 -0.95
C LEU A 207 -19.19 23.99 -1.18
N SER A 208 -19.44 24.85 -2.18
CA SER A 208 -20.78 25.12 -2.70
C SER A 208 -21.45 23.84 -3.23
N LYS A 209 -22.78 23.85 -3.36
CA LYS A 209 -23.53 22.73 -3.97
C LYS A 209 -23.01 22.37 -5.38
N SER A 210 -22.64 23.38 -6.17
CA SER A 210 -22.07 23.18 -7.51
C SER A 210 -20.70 22.51 -7.43
N ALA A 211 -19.82 22.99 -6.54
CA ALA A 211 -18.50 22.40 -6.32
C ALA A 211 -18.59 20.94 -5.84
N ARG A 212 -19.53 20.63 -4.94
CA ARG A 212 -19.79 19.25 -4.49
C ARG A 212 -20.26 18.34 -5.63
N LYS A 213 -21.08 18.87 -6.56
CA LYS A 213 -21.49 18.13 -7.77
C LYS A 213 -20.30 17.88 -8.68
N GLU A 214 -19.46 18.88 -8.93
CA GLU A 214 -18.24 18.73 -9.72
C GLU A 214 -17.27 17.71 -9.09
N LEU A 215 -17.08 17.79 -7.78
CA LEU A 215 -16.27 16.84 -7.03
C LEU A 215 -16.77 15.39 -7.22
N SER A 216 -18.08 15.16 -7.25
CA SER A 216 -18.63 13.81 -7.48
C SER A 216 -18.28 13.25 -8.86
N HIS A 217 -18.14 14.10 -9.88
CA HIS A 217 -17.68 13.70 -11.21
C HIS A 217 -16.18 13.37 -11.20
N ILE A 218 -15.39 14.09 -10.42
CA ILE A 218 -13.95 13.85 -10.28
C ILE A 218 -13.67 12.55 -9.52
N LEU A 219 -14.35 12.34 -8.40
CA LEU A 219 -14.08 11.22 -7.49
C LEU A 219 -14.68 9.87 -7.94
N THR A 220 -15.02 9.71 -9.22
CA THR A 220 -15.49 8.41 -9.73
C THR A 220 -14.34 7.40 -9.73
N PRO A 221 -14.50 6.20 -9.14
CA PRO A 221 -13.48 5.15 -9.20
C PRO A 221 -13.02 4.86 -10.65
N GLY A 222 -11.71 4.72 -10.83
CA GLY A 222 -11.07 4.53 -12.13
C GLY A 222 -10.69 5.84 -12.85
N ASN A 223 -11.18 7.01 -12.41
CA ASN A 223 -10.72 8.30 -12.94
C ASN A 223 -9.23 8.49 -12.67
N LYS A 224 -8.50 8.93 -13.70
CA LYS A 224 -7.16 9.46 -13.55
C LYS A 224 -7.25 10.91 -13.09
N THR A 225 -6.57 11.26 -12.01
CA THR A 225 -6.59 12.61 -11.46
C THR A 225 -5.19 13.12 -11.18
N GLU A 226 -5.07 14.44 -11.17
CA GLU A 226 -3.91 15.16 -10.65
C GLU A 226 -4.37 15.97 -9.44
N MET A 227 -3.70 15.80 -8.32
CA MET A 227 -3.99 16.48 -7.05
C MET A 227 -2.81 17.37 -6.65
N THR A 228 -3.12 18.61 -6.28
CA THR A 228 -2.25 19.43 -5.45
C THR A 228 -2.60 19.13 -4.00
N VAL A 229 -1.61 18.77 -3.18
CA VAL A 229 -1.85 18.34 -1.80
C VAL A 229 -0.93 19.03 -0.80
N GLU A 230 -1.34 19.02 0.46
CA GLU A 230 -0.53 19.37 1.62
C GLU A 230 -0.44 18.18 2.57
N ALA A 231 0.65 18.13 3.33
CA ALA A 231 0.84 17.18 4.40
C ALA A 231 0.66 17.89 5.75
N CYS A 232 -0.19 17.33 6.60
CA CYS A 232 -0.60 17.92 7.87
C CYS A 232 -0.21 17.05 9.07
N GLY A 233 0.35 17.68 10.12
CA GLY A 233 0.68 17.05 11.40
C GLY A 233 1.76 15.96 11.34
N SER A 234 2.05 15.34 12.48
CA SER A 234 3.04 14.25 12.61
C SER A 234 2.57 12.90 12.05
N GLY A 235 1.28 12.80 11.69
CA GLY A 235 0.65 11.58 11.15
C GLY A 235 0.70 11.44 9.63
N GLY A 236 1.18 12.47 8.91
CA GLY A 236 1.32 12.41 7.44
C GLY A 236 -0.02 12.36 6.69
N PHE A 237 -1.06 13.01 7.22
CA PHE A 237 -2.34 13.12 6.51
C PHE A 237 -2.16 13.99 5.25
N ILE A 238 -2.58 13.46 4.11
CA ILE A 238 -2.52 14.17 2.82
C ILE A 238 -3.87 14.86 2.59
N SER A 239 -3.92 16.18 2.72
CA SER A 239 -5.12 16.97 2.41
C SER A 239 -5.06 17.48 0.98
N VAL A 240 -6.18 17.39 0.25
CA VAL A 240 -6.28 17.83 -1.14
C VAL A 240 -6.66 19.31 -1.20
N LEU A 241 -5.83 20.11 -1.86
CA LEU A 241 -6.07 21.54 -2.10
C LEU A 241 -6.76 21.77 -3.44
N GLU A 242 -6.36 21.04 -4.47
CA GLU A 242 -6.86 21.15 -5.84
C GLU A 242 -6.89 19.75 -6.44
N ILE A 243 -7.92 19.46 -7.22
CA ILE A 243 -8.05 18.18 -7.93
C ILE A 243 -8.66 18.41 -9.30
N LYS A 244 -8.12 17.74 -10.31
CA LYS A 244 -8.68 17.75 -11.66
C LYS A 244 -8.64 16.37 -12.29
N ASN A 245 -9.59 16.12 -13.18
CA ASN A 245 -9.59 14.94 -14.04
C ASN A 245 -8.53 15.08 -15.14
N LEU A 246 -7.82 13.98 -15.39
CA LEU A 246 -6.93 13.82 -16.53
C LEU A 246 -7.54 12.80 -17.50
N LYS A 247 -7.29 13.00 -18.80
CA LYS A 247 -7.62 11.98 -19.79
C LYS A 247 -6.72 10.76 -19.56
N ARG A 248 -7.31 9.57 -19.45
CA ARG A 248 -6.55 8.32 -19.43
C ARG A 248 -6.15 8.00 -20.87
N ASN A 249 -4.85 7.96 -21.14
CA ASN A 249 -4.34 7.46 -22.41
C ASN A 249 -4.48 5.93 -22.37
N ASN A 250 -5.26 5.38 -23.30
CA ASN A 250 -5.39 3.93 -23.48
C ASN A 250 -4.11 3.35 -24.07
#